data_AF-A0A945I2X2-F1
#
_entry.id   AF-A0A945I2X2-F1
#
_cell.length_a   1.000
_cell.length_b   1.000
_cell.length_c   1.000
_cell.angle_alpha   90.00
_cell.angle_beta   90.00
_cell.angle_gamma   90.00
#
_symmetry.space_group_name_H-M   'P 1'
#
loop_
_entity.id
_entity.type
_entity.pdbx_description
1 polymer ?
#
loop_
_entity_poly.entity_id
_entity_poly.type
_entity_poly.pdbx_seq_one_letter_code
_entity_poly.pdbx_strand_id
1 'polypeptide(L)'
;SLVMRLIFAFGISFQLPIILTLLARAGILTSVGLAAKRKYALVMVFIAAAVLTPPDIISQVGLAIPIIILYEISIIAVRAVEKKKAEREEDDEVEEIIEETDFNS
;
A
#
# COMPACT_ATOMS: atom_id res chain seq x y z
N SER A 1 -8.06 -15.61 24.77
CA SER A 1 -6.81 -14.84 24.86
C SER A 1 -6.88 -13.65 23.91
N LEU A 2 -6.97 -12.42 24.43
CA LEU A 2 -6.98 -11.20 23.62
C LEU A 2 -5.67 -11.05 22.84
N VAL A 3 -4.53 -11.31 23.49
CA VAL A 3 -3.19 -11.26 22.90
C VAL A 3 -3.06 -12.15 21.66
N MET A 4 -3.62 -13.37 21.69
CA MET A 4 -3.60 -14.28 20.54
C MET A 4 -4.35 -13.72 19.33
N ARG A 5 -5.49 -13.04 19.56
CA ARG A 5 -6.27 -12.37 18.50
C ARG A 5 -5.51 -11.18 17.94
N LEU A 6 -4.88 -10.37 18.79
CA LEU A 6 -4.07 -9.22 18.40
C LEU A 6 -2.89 -9.66 17.50
N ILE A 7 -2.14 -10.67 17.91
CA ILE A 7 -1.03 -11.23 17.12
C ILE A 7 -1.53 -11.71 15.75
N PHE A 8 -2.69 -12.38 15.72
CA PHE A 8 -3.27 -12.87 14.47
C PHE A 8 -3.70 -11.73 13.54
N ALA A 9 -4.37 -10.70 14.07
CA ALA A 9 -4.77 -9.52 13.30
C ALA A 9 -3.57 -8.75 12.78
N PHE A 10 -2.51 -8.60 13.58
CA PHE A 10 -1.25 -8.01 13.12
C PHE A 10 -0.63 -8.82 11.98
N GLY A 11 -0.51 -10.15 12.14
CA GLY A 11 0.01 -11.03 11.09
C GLY A 11 -0.73 -10.88 9.75
N ILE A 12 -2.05 -10.75 9.78
CA ILE A 12 -2.87 -10.48 8.59
C ILE A 12 -2.59 -9.07 8.04
N SER A 13 -2.48 -8.07 8.91
CA SER A 13 -2.20 -6.68 8.53
C SER A 13 -0.88 -6.53 7.78
N PHE A 14 0.15 -7.32 8.14
CA PHE A 14 1.43 -7.37 7.42
C PHE A 14 1.33 -7.91 5.99
N GLN A 15 0.21 -8.51 5.60
CA GLN A 15 -0.04 -8.91 4.21
C GLN A 15 -0.52 -7.73 3.34
N LEU A 16 -1.12 -6.69 3.95
CA LEU A 16 -1.59 -5.51 3.21
C LEU A 16 -0.47 -4.85 2.38
N PRO A 17 0.74 -4.59 2.91
CA PRO A 17 1.84 -4.05 2.10
C PRO A 17 2.14 -4.87 0.86
N ILE A 18 2.21 -6.20 0.99
CA ILE A 18 2.54 -7.10 -0.11
C ILE A 18 1.41 -7.10 -1.15
N ILE A 19 0.16 -7.28 -0.71
CA ILE A 19 -1.01 -7.33 -1.60
C ILE A 19 -1.18 -6.01 -2.35
N LEU A 20 -1.12 -4.87 -1.64
CA LEU A 20 -1.27 -3.55 -2.25
C LEU A 20 -0.16 -3.25 -3.27
N THR A 21 1.08 -3.63 -2.95
CA THR A 21 2.22 -3.47 -3.86
C THR A 21 2.05 -4.34 -5.11
N LEU A 22 1.57 -5.58 -4.97
CA LEU A 22 1.31 -6.47 -6.11
C LEU A 22 0.15 -5.96 -7.00
N LEU A 23 -0.94 -5.50 -6.39
CA LEU A 23 -2.06 -4.90 -7.13
C LEU A 23 -1.64 -3.63 -7.88
N ALA A 24 -0.74 -2.85 -7.30
CA ALA A 24 -0.16 -1.70 -7.99
C ALA A 24 0.78 -2.09 -9.13
N ARG A 25 1.61 -3.13 -8.95
CA ARG A 25 2.40 -3.69 -10.07
C ARG A 25 1.52 -4.17 -11.22
N ALA A 26 0.35 -4.71 -10.92
CA ALA A 26 -0.64 -5.13 -11.92
C ALA A 26 -1.42 -3.97 -12.55
N GLY A 27 -1.21 -2.72 -12.12
CA GLY A 27 -1.92 -1.53 -12.62
C GLY A 27 -3.37 -1.40 -12.14
N ILE A 28 -3.84 -2.27 -11.23
CA ILE A 28 -5.21 -2.26 -10.71
C ILE A 28 -5.43 -1.09 -9.74
N LEU A 29 -4.35 -0.62 -9.13
CA LEU A 29 -4.42 0.27 -7.97
C LEU A 29 -3.26 1.25 -8.00
N THR A 30 -3.52 2.51 -7.64
CA THR A 30 -2.49 3.57 -7.71
C THR A 30 -2.17 4.18 -6.35
N SER A 31 -0.96 4.73 -6.18
CA SER A 31 -0.56 5.40 -4.94
C SER A 31 -1.50 6.57 -4.61
N VAL A 32 -1.94 7.31 -5.64
CA VAL A 32 -2.91 8.41 -5.52
C VAL A 32 -4.27 7.90 -5.04
N GLY A 33 -4.75 6.78 -5.59
CA GLY A 33 -6.00 6.15 -5.19
C GLY A 33 -5.97 5.66 -3.73
N LEU A 34 -4.86 5.09 -3.29
CA LEU A 34 -4.65 4.72 -1.88
C LEU A 34 -4.63 5.93 -0.96
N ALA A 35 -3.95 7.00 -1.38
CA ALA A 35 -3.86 8.23 -0.59
C ALA A 35 -5.24 8.87 -0.42
N ALA A 36 -6.07 8.89 -1.46
CA ALA A 36 -7.46 9.36 -1.38
C ALA A 36 -8.31 8.53 -0.41
N LYS A 37 -7.98 7.24 -0.23
CA LYS A 37 -8.71 6.30 0.62
C LYS A 37 -8.21 6.20 2.07
N ARG A 38 -7.24 7.04 2.49
CA ARG A 38 -6.71 7.07 3.87
C ARG A 38 -7.79 7.12 4.95
N LYS A 39 -8.82 7.95 4.76
CA LYS A 39 -9.95 8.07 5.68
C LYS A 39 -10.77 6.79 5.80
N TYR A 40 -10.93 6.03 4.70
CA TYR A 40 -11.62 4.74 4.73
C TYR A 40 -10.78 3.67 5.43
N ALA A 41 -9.46 3.65 5.18
CA ALA A 41 -8.54 2.76 5.89
C ALA A 41 -8.60 3.01 7.40
N LEU A 42 -8.56 4.28 7.83
CA LEU A 42 -8.69 4.66 9.24
C LEU A 42 -9.98 4.10 9.86
N VAL A 43 -11.13 4.30 9.21
CA VAL A 43 -12.43 3.80 9.68
C VAL A 43 -12.45 2.27 9.78
N MET A 44 -11.93 1.57 8.77
CA MET A 44 -11.86 0.10 8.77
C MET A 44 -11.00 -0.44 9.92
N VAL A 45 -9.88 0.23 10.22
CA VAL A 45 -9.00 -0.13 11.34
C VAL A 45 -9.70 0.05 12.68
N PHE A 46 -10.44 1.16 12.87
CA PHE A 46 -11.22 1.37 14.10
C PHE A 46 -12.35 0.35 14.25
N ILE A 47 -13.05 0.00 13.16
CA ILE A 47 -14.08 -1.03 13.18
C ILE A 47 -13.46 -2.40 13.54
N ALA A 48 -12.33 -2.75 12.92
CA ALA A 48 -11.62 -4.00 13.22
C ALA A 48 -11.16 -4.05 14.68
N ALA A 49 -10.62 -2.94 15.21
CA ALA A 49 -10.21 -2.83 16.61
C ALA A 49 -11.41 -2.99 17.56
N ALA A 50 -12.56 -2.36 17.26
CA ALA A 50 -13.78 -2.47 18.05
C ALA A 50 -14.38 -3.89 18.09
N VAL A 51 -14.12 -4.70 17.06
CA VAL A 51 -14.50 -6.12 17.03
C VAL A 51 -13.52 -6.99 17.81
N LEU A 52 -12.22 -6.66 17.75
CA LEU A 52 -11.16 -7.51 18.32
C LEU A 52 -10.97 -7.33 19.83
N THR A 53 -11.02 -6.09 20.30
CA THR A 53 -10.97 -5.73 21.72
C THR A 53 -12.35 -5.30 22.19
N PRO A 54 -12.68 -5.42 23.49
CA PRO A 54 -13.75 -4.60 24.07
C PRO A 54 -13.55 -3.12 23.69
N PRO A 55 -14.58 -2.26 23.73
CA PRO A 55 -14.49 -0.85 23.35
C PRO A 55 -13.67 -0.02 24.36
N ASP A 56 -12.42 -0.44 24.58
CA ASP A 56 -11.40 0.26 25.35
C ASP A 56 -10.59 1.13 24.39
N ILE A 57 -10.70 2.44 24.56
CA ILE A 57 -10.10 3.46 23.69
C ILE A 57 -8.57 3.32 23.67
N ILE A 58 -7.95 2.98 24.80
CA ILE A 58 -6.48 2.87 24.91
C ILE A 58 -5.98 1.72 24.05
N SER A 59 -6.58 0.52 24.20
CA SER A 59 -6.22 -0.65 23.42
C SER A 59 -6.57 -0.49 21.93
N GLN A 60 -7.69 0.16 21.60
CA GLN A 60 -8.09 0.43 20.22
C GLN A 60 -7.09 1.34 19.50
N VAL A 61 -6.71 2.46 20.11
CA VAL A 61 -5.71 3.38 19.54
C VAL A 61 -4.34 2.71 19.46
N GLY A 62 -3.97 1.93 20.49
CA GLY A 62 -2.72 1.16 20.51
C GLY A 62 -2.60 0.14 19.36
N LEU A 63 -3.70 -0.47 18.92
CA LEU A 63 -3.73 -1.35 17.74
C LEU A 63 -3.86 -0.57 16.43
N ALA A 64 -4.61 0.53 16.42
CA ALA A 64 -4.84 1.30 15.22
C ALA A 64 -3.54 1.94 14.68
N ILE A 65 -2.72 2.52 15.56
CA ILE A 65 -1.46 3.18 15.21
C ILE A 65 -0.55 2.28 14.34
N PRO A 66 -0.15 1.07 14.77
CA PRO A 66 0.71 0.21 13.97
C PRO A 66 0.10 -0.23 12.65
N ILE A 67 -1.23 -0.45 12.58
CA ILE A 67 -1.88 -0.80 11.31
C ILE A 67 -1.89 0.39 10.33
N ILE A 68 -2.11 1.62 10.84
CA ILE A 68 -2.03 2.84 10.04
C ILE A 68 -0.60 3.04 9.51
N ILE A 69 0.41 2.80 10.34
CA ILE A 69 1.82 2.85 9.92
C ILE A 69 2.08 1.85 8.79
N LEU A 70 1.58 0.60 8.91
CA LEU A 70 1.70 -0.39 7.85
C LEU A 70 1.01 0.04 6.55
N TYR A 71 -0.17 0.66 6.64
CA TYR A 71 -0.86 1.20 5.48
C TYR A 71 -0.04 2.31 4.81
N GLU A 72 0.57 3.19 5.59
CA GLU A 72 1.42 4.27 5.06
C GLU A 72 2.68 3.71 4.36
N ILE A 73 3.33 2.72 4.97
CA ILE A 73 4.46 1.99 4.36
C ILE A 73 4.03 1.34 3.03
N SER A 74 2.81 0.79 2.98
CA SER A 74 2.25 0.19 1.77
C SER A 74 2.10 1.23 0.65
N ILE A 75 1.64 2.43 0.96
CA ILE A 75 1.53 3.54 -0.02
C ILE A 75 2.90 3.92 -0.57
N ILE A 76 3.90 4.00 0.29
CA ILE A 76 5.28 4.33 -0.11
C ILE A 76 5.84 3.24 -1.03
N ALA A 77 5.64 1.97 -0.70
CA ALA A 77 6.07 0.84 -1.53
C ALA A 77 5.39 0.86 -2.91
N VAL A 78 4.07 1.11 -2.95
CA VAL A 78 3.31 1.26 -4.19
C VAL A 78 3.85 2.41 -5.03
N ARG A 79 4.12 3.56 -4.42
CA ARG A 79 4.67 4.73 -5.12
C ARG A 79 6.07 4.46 -5.71
N ALA A 80 6.91 3.72 -4.98
CA ALA A 80 8.23 3.32 -5.49
C ALA A 80 8.12 2.38 -6.70
N VAL A 81 7.15 1.47 -6.67
CA VAL A 81 6.83 0.59 -7.81
C VAL A 81 6.34 1.39 -9.02
N GLU A 82 5.42 2.32 -8.82
CA GLU A 82 4.89 3.16 -9.91
C GLU A 82 6.00 4.00 -10.55
N LYS A 83 6.86 4.63 -9.73
CA LYS A 83 8.00 5.41 -10.23
C LYS A 83 8.93 4.57 -11.10
N LYS A 84 9.25 3.36 -10.66
CA LYS A 84 10.13 2.44 -11.41
C LYS A 84 9.50 1.95 -12.72
N LYS A 85 8.16 1.89 -12.80
CA LYS A 85 7.45 1.55 -14.04
C LYS A 85 7.52 2.72 -15.03
N ALA A 86 7.29 3.95 -14.55
CA ALA A 86 7.39 5.15 -15.37
C ALA A 86 8.81 5.38 -15.93
N GLU A 87 9.86 5.20 -15.10
CA GLU A 87 11.25 5.31 -15.56
C GLU A 87 11.60 4.30 -16.66
N ARG A 88 11.03 3.08 -16.60
CA ARG A 88 11.23 2.07 -17.66
C ARG A 88 10.52 2.43 -18.96
N GLU A 89 9.30 2.94 -18.87
CA GLU A 89 8.54 3.36 -20.05
C GLU A 89 9.23 4.56 -20.73
N GLU A 90 9.79 5.50 -19.96
CA GLU A 90 10.60 6.59 -20.51
C GLU A 90 11.91 6.11 -21.16
N ASP A 91 12.64 5.17 -20.55
CA ASP A 91 13.86 4.60 -21.14
C ASP A 91 13.56 3.84 -22.45
N ASP A 92 12.48 3.03 -22.47
CA ASP A 92 12.06 2.26 -23.66
C ASP A 92 11.64 3.22 -24.81
N GLU A 93 10.91 4.31 -24.52
CA GLU A 93 10.53 5.33 -25.51
C GLU A 93 11.75 6.10 -26.07
N VAL A 94 12.74 6.41 -25.24
CA VAL A 94 13.97 7.09 -25.69
C VAL A 94 14.82 6.18 -26.58
N GLU A 95 14.88 4.88 -26.28
CA GLU A 95 15.61 3.89 -27.09
C GLU A 95 14.95 3.71 -28.47
N GLU A 96 13.61 3.66 -28.55
CA GLU A 96 12.84 3.64 -29.81
C GLU A 96 13.10 4.89 -30.68
N ILE A 97 13.12 6.08 -30.06
CA ILE A 97 13.38 7.34 -30.77
C ILE A 97 14.81 7.36 -31.34
N ILE A 98 15.80 6.90 -30.57
CA ILE A 98 17.20 6.83 -31.02
C ILE A 98 17.33 5.89 -32.23
N GLU A 99 16.73 4.69 -32.18
CA GLU A 99 16.72 3.74 -33.30
C GLU A 99 16.06 4.31 -34.57
N GLU A 100 14.93 5.02 -34.44
CA GLU A 100 14.29 5.69 -35.59
C GLU A 100 15.18 6.78 -36.21
N THR A 101 15.88 7.58 -35.39
CA THR A 101 16.80 8.61 -35.91
C THR A 101 18.03 8.04 -36.62
N ASP A 102 18.60 6.94 -36.13
CA ASP A 102 19.78 6.30 -36.74
C ASP A 102 19.42 5.60 -38.07
N PHE A 103 18.22 5.01 -38.20
CA PHE A 103 17.77 4.34 -39.43
C PHE A 103 17.45 5.31 -40.58
N ASN A 104 17.08 6.55 -40.27
CA ASN A 104 16.70 7.56 -41.25
C ASN A 104 17.86 8.52 -41.63
N SER A 105 19.10 8.18 -41.25
CA SER A 105 20.32 8.96 -41.51
C SER A 105 21.24 8.37 -42.57
#